data_AF-A0A0K1FC74-F1
#
_entry.id   AF-A0A0K1FC74-F1
#
_cell.length_a   1.000
_cell.length_b   1.000
_cell.length_c   1.000
_cell.angle_alpha   90.00
_cell.angle_beta   90.00
_cell.angle_gamma   90.00
#
_symmetry.space_group_name_H-M   'P 1'
#
loop_
_entity.id
_entity.type
_entity.pdbx_description
1 polymer ?
#
loop_
_entity_poly.entity_id
_entity_poly.type
_entity_poly.pdbx_seq_one_letter_code
_entity_poly.pdbx_strand_id
1 'polypeptide(L)'
;MDPHHVETIAERRIREAQERGELDNLPGAGKPLPSLDRPYREDWWINGLIEREQLDMTGAMNPTMALRKEAHDMPQTLRDVPREESVRAIVEDYNRRVKLDRLRPAAGPQMPPIAKVLDVEELVAVWREHRRLAEAQARLRSEEERRAREQAEADRRAAVWWRRIQRTYRR
;
A
#
# COMPACT_ATOMS: atom_id res chain seq x y z
N MET A 1 36.02 -24.28 17.44
CA MET A 1 35.65 -22.87 17.66
C MET A 1 34.77 -22.85 18.89
N ASP A 2 35.26 -22.28 20.00
CA ASP A 2 34.54 -22.30 21.27
C ASP A 2 33.33 -21.36 21.25
N PRO A 3 32.12 -21.83 21.61
CA PRO A 3 30.89 -21.02 21.62
C PRO A 3 30.85 -19.95 22.74
N HIS A 4 31.79 -19.99 23.70
CA HIS A 4 31.82 -19.09 24.86
C HIS A 4 32.44 -17.70 24.61
N HIS A 5 32.99 -17.45 23.42
CA HIS A 5 33.65 -16.15 23.14
C HIS A 5 32.66 -15.02 22.79
N VAL A 6 31.44 -15.38 22.36
CA VAL A 6 30.42 -14.41 21.92
C VAL A 6 29.80 -13.69 23.12
N GLU A 7 29.59 -14.39 24.23
CA GLU A 7 29.08 -13.83 25.49
C GLU A 7 29.97 -12.66 25.97
N THR A 8 31.30 -12.82 25.93
CA THR A 8 32.24 -11.80 26.46
C THR A 8 32.30 -10.51 25.62
N ILE A 9 32.21 -10.61 24.28
CA ILE A 9 32.23 -9.41 23.42
C ILE A 9 30.93 -8.63 23.56
N ALA A 10 29.79 -9.33 23.60
CA ALA A 10 28.48 -8.72 23.77
C ALA A 10 28.39 -8.00 25.12
N GLU A 11 28.76 -8.67 26.22
CA GLU A 11 28.78 -8.09 27.57
C GLU A 11 29.68 -6.87 27.68
N ARG A 12 30.89 -6.94 27.11
CA ARG A 12 31.82 -5.81 27.09
C ARG A 12 31.21 -4.60 26.37
N ARG A 13 30.56 -4.80 25.22
CA ARG A 13 29.93 -3.71 24.46
C ARG A 13 28.73 -3.10 25.18
N ILE A 14 27.94 -3.89 25.89
CA ILE A 14 26.83 -3.38 26.71
C ILE A 14 27.37 -2.48 27.82
N ARG A 15 28.41 -2.93 28.54
CA ARG A 15 29.02 -2.12 29.60
C ARG A 15 29.61 -0.81 29.08
N GLU A 16 30.34 -0.86 27.97
CA GLU A 16 30.89 0.35 27.35
C GLU A 16 29.78 1.32 26.86
N ALA A 17 28.66 0.81 26.35
CA ALA A 17 27.51 1.64 25.95
C ALA A 17 26.80 2.28 27.16
N GLN A 18 26.70 1.55 28.27
CA GLN A 18 26.19 2.08 29.56
C GLN A 18 27.10 3.19 30.09
N GLU A 19 28.43 3.00 30.09
CA GLU A 19 29.40 4.00 30.54
C GLU A 19 29.33 5.29 29.70
N ARG A 20 28.97 5.19 28.42
CA ARG A 20 28.75 6.35 27.52
C ARG A 20 27.35 6.97 27.62
N GLY A 21 26.45 6.41 28.42
CA GLY A 21 25.07 6.87 28.54
C GLY A 21 24.21 6.62 27.27
N GLU A 22 24.65 5.74 26.36
CA GLU A 22 23.91 5.44 25.12
C GLU A 22 22.60 4.69 25.38
N LEU A 23 22.44 4.14 26.58
CA LEU A 23 21.21 3.49 27.04
C LEU A 23 20.32 4.41 27.90
N ASP A 24 20.71 5.68 28.10
CA ASP A 24 19.88 6.66 28.80
C ASP A 24 18.86 7.29 27.84
N ASN A 25 17.66 7.59 28.32
CA ASN A 25 16.56 8.22 27.54
C ASN A 25 16.13 7.45 26.27
N LEU A 26 16.19 6.12 26.29
CA LEU A 26 15.74 5.30 25.16
C LEU A 26 14.28 5.61 24.76
N PRO A 27 13.92 5.46 23.48
CA PRO A 27 12.54 5.56 23.03
C PRO A 27 11.64 4.60 23.81
N GLY A 28 10.81 5.12 24.71
CA GLY A 28 9.96 4.31 25.59
C GLY A 28 10.39 4.26 27.06
N ALA A 29 11.53 4.86 27.43
CA ALA A 29 11.95 4.97 28.82
C ALA A 29 10.86 5.64 29.67
N GLY A 30 10.45 4.97 30.76
CA GLY A 30 9.40 5.42 31.66
C GLY A 30 7.96 5.31 31.12
N LYS A 31 7.76 4.85 29.88
CA LYS A 31 6.42 4.61 29.32
C LYS A 31 5.95 3.18 29.63
N PRO A 32 4.64 2.96 29.80
CA PRO A 32 4.10 1.60 29.95
C PRO A 32 4.38 0.77 28.69
N LEU A 33 4.66 -0.52 28.88
CA LEU A 33 4.91 -1.45 27.78
C LEU A 33 3.64 -1.55 26.90
N PRO A 34 3.71 -1.24 25.59
CA PRO A 34 2.55 -1.06 24.73
C PRO A 34 1.77 -2.34 24.40
N SER A 35 2.07 -3.48 25.01
CA SER A 35 1.41 -4.78 24.76
C SER A 35 1.33 -5.68 26.00
N LEU A 36 1.36 -5.09 27.20
CA LEU A 36 1.31 -5.85 28.45
C LEU A 36 -0.04 -6.58 28.66
N ASP A 37 -1.08 -6.13 27.97
CA ASP A 37 -2.45 -6.66 27.96
C ASP A 37 -2.66 -7.81 26.96
N ARG A 38 -1.67 -8.10 26.10
CA ARG A 38 -1.77 -9.15 25.08
C ARG A 38 -1.20 -10.48 25.59
N PRO A 39 -1.77 -11.63 25.17
CA PRO A 39 -1.17 -12.94 25.45
C PRO A 39 0.28 -13.00 24.98
N TYR A 40 1.16 -13.61 25.77
CA TYR A 40 2.55 -13.82 25.38
C TYR A 40 2.64 -14.69 24.13
N ARG A 41 3.47 -14.27 23.17
CA ARG A 41 3.69 -14.93 21.88
C ARG A 41 5.19 -14.96 21.63
N GLU A 42 5.77 -16.09 21.29
CA GLU A 42 7.22 -16.21 21.08
C GLU A 42 7.75 -15.30 19.95
N ASP A 43 6.90 -15.00 18.98
CA ASP A 43 7.16 -14.14 17.82
C ASP A 43 6.87 -12.64 18.06
N TRP A 44 6.64 -12.21 19.31
CA TRP A 44 6.28 -10.83 19.65
C TRP A 44 7.27 -9.78 19.10
N TRP A 45 8.57 -10.09 19.17
CA TRP A 45 9.63 -9.18 18.74
C TRP A 45 9.73 -9.08 17.22
N ILE A 46 9.36 -10.14 16.49
CA ILE A 46 9.32 -10.17 15.02
C ILE A 46 8.17 -9.26 14.56
N ASN A 47 6.99 -9.42 15.14
CA ASN A 47 5.83 -8.58 14.83
C ASN A 47 6.12 -7.10 15.15
N GLY A 48 6.75 -6.83 16.29
CA GLY A 48 7.15 -5.47 16.66
C GLY A 48 8.25 -4.88 15.78
N LEU A 49 9.14 -5.71 15.22
CA LEU A 49 10.16 -5.26 14.26
C LEU A 49 9.55 -4.96 12.89
N ILE A 50 8.65 -5.83 12.40
CA ILE A 50 7.92 -5.62 11.13
C ILE A 50 7.12 -4.33 11.19
N GLU A 51 6.40 -4.09 12.29
CA GLU A 51 5.58 -2.88 12.47
C GLU A 51 6.44 -1.62 12.58
N ARG A 52 7.55 -1.67 13.35
CA ARG A 52 8.43 -0.52 13.56
C ARG A 52 9.19 -0.10 12.30
N GLU A 53 9.71 -1.07 11.54
CA GLU A 53 10.56 -0.81 10.38
C GLU A 53 9.80 -0.88 9.04
N GLN A 54 8.47 -1.09 9.09
CA GLN A 54 7.61 -1.29 7.92
C GLN A 54 8.18 -2.31 6.92
N LEU A 55 8.72 -3.42 7.45
CA LEU A 55 9.42 -4.40 6.62
C LEU A 55 8.46 -5.02 5.59
N ASP A 56 8.86 -5.00 4.33
CA ASP A 56 8.15 -5.69 3.27
C ASP A 56 8.37 -7.21 3.40
N MET A 57 7.36 -7.90 3.92
CA MET A 57 7.39 -9.35 4.11
C MET A 57 7.10 -10.14 2.84
N THR A 58 6.81 -9.50 1.71
CA THR A 58 6.50 -10.21 0.46
C THR A 58 7.62 -11.12 0.00
N GLY A 59 8.89 -10.75 0.19
CA GLY A 59 10.06 -11.57 -0.14
C GLY A 59 10.27 -12.78 0.80
N ALA A 60 9.68 -12.76 1.99
CA ALA A 60 9.78 -13.84 2.98
C ALA A 60 8.55 -14.77 2.99
N MET A 61 7.49 -14.42 2.25
CA MET A 61 6.27 -15.23 2.18
C MET A 61 6.53 -16.53 1.42
N ASN A 62 5.98 -17.63 1.95
CA ASN A 62 5.84 -18.86 1.18
C ASN A 62 5.00 -18.55 -0.09
N PRO A 63 5.32 -19.16 -1.25
CA PRO A 63 4.61 -18.93 -2.52
C PRO A 63 3.08 -18.91 -2.42
N THR A 64 2.48 -19.78 -1.62
CA THR A 64 1.02 -19.81 -1.44
C THR A 64 0.49 -18.53 -0.77
N MET A 65 1.19 -18.01 0.23
CA MET A 65 0.80 -16.76 0.92
C MET A 65 0.93 -15.57 -0.02
N ALA A 66 1.98 -15.53 -0.85
CA ALA A 66 2.13 -14.52 -1.88
C ALA A 66 0.95 -14.53 -2.86
N LEU A 67 0.53 -15.71 -3.34
CA LEU A 67 -0.64 -15.85 -4.23
C LEU A 67 -1.96 -15.45 -3.56
N ARG A 68 -2.10 -15.64 -2.24
CA ARG A 68 -3.29 -15.21 -1.50
C ARG A 68 -3.33 -13.69 -1.36
N LYS A 69 -2.19 -13.06 -1.08
CA LYS A 69 -2.06 -11.60 -1.04
C LYS A 69 -2.36 -11.00 -2.42
N GLU A 70 -1.78 -11.55 -3.47
CA GLU A 70 -2.05 -11.12 -4.85
C GLU A 70 -3.53 -11.25 -5.21
N ALA A 71 -4.20 -12.33 -4.79
CA ALA A 71 -5.66 -12.49 -4.96
C ALA A 71 -6.48 -11.40 -4.26
N HIS A 72 -6.01 -10.93 -3.10
CA HIS A 72 -6.64 -9.89 -2.30
C HIS A 72 -6.46 -8.52 -2.94
N ASP A 73 -5.25 -8.23 -3.42
CA ASP A 73 -4.89 -6.94 -4.00
C ASP A 73 -5.39 -6.79 -5.47
N MET A 74 -5.71 -7.90 -6.14
CA MET A 74 -6.09 -7.94 -7.56
C MET A 74 -7.13 -6.88 -7.97
N PRO A 75 -8.27 -6.70 -7.28
CA PRO A 75 -9.27 -5.71 -7.68
C PRO A 75 -8.74 -4.26 -7.67
N GLN A 76 -7.79 -3.97 -6.78
CA GLN A 76 -7.16 -2.66 -6.70
C GLN A 76 -6.10 -2.49 -7.81
N THR A 77 -5.23 -3.47 -8.01
CA THR A 77 -4.19 -3.43 -9.04
C THR A 77 -4.76 -3.31 -10.45
N LEU A 78 -5.90 -3.95 -10.72
CA LEU A 78 -6.53 -3.89 -12.05
C LEU A 78 -7.10 -2.51 -12.41
N ARG A 79 -7.35 -1.62 -11.43
CA ARG A 79 -7.96 -0.30 -11.69
C ARG A 79 -7.15 0.57 -12.65
N ASP A 80 -5.83 0.47 -12.56
CA ASP A 80 -4.91 1.30 -13.35
C ASP A 80 -4.58 0.67 -14.71
N VAL A 81 -5.08 -0.53 -14.99
CA VAL A 81 -4.86 -1.22 -16.26
C VAL A 81 -5.71 -0.58 -17.36
N PRO A 82 -5.12 -0.16 -18.49
CA PRO A 82 -5.84 0.61 -19.50
C PRO A 82 -6.68 -0.23 -20.46
N ARG A 83 -6.33 -1.51 -20.67
CA ARG A 83 -6.96 -2.38 -21.67
C ARG A 83 -7.56 -3.62 -21.02
N GLU A 84 -8.75 -4.00 -21.48
CA GLU A 84 -9.43 -5.20 -21.01
C GLU A 84 -8.63 -6.48 -21.29
N GLU A 85 -8.03 -6.59 -22.48
CA GLU A 85 -7.18 -7.73 -22.83
C GLU A 85 -6.03 -7.91 -21.83
N SER A 86 -5.44 -6.82 -21.35
CA SER A 86 -4.41 -6.86 -20.32
C SER A 86 -4.97 -7.31 -18.97
N VAL A 87 -6.16 -6.85 -18.58
CA VAL A 87 -6.85 -7.33 -17.36
C VAL A 87 -7.06 -8.84 -17.42
N ARG A 88 -7.60 -9.33 -18.54
CA ARG A 88 -7.84 -10.75 -18.79
C ARG A 88 -6.55 -11.56 -18.71
N ALA A 89 -5.51 -11.12 -19.40
CA ALA A 89 -4.19 -11.77 -19.38
C ALA A 89 -3.58 -11.84 -17.97
N ILE A 90 -3.71 -10.77 -17.17
CA ILE A 90 -3.21 -10.73 -15.78
C ILE A 90 -3.94 -11.77 -14.91
N VAL A 91 -5.27 -11.81 -14.97
CA VAL A 91 -6.07 -12.75 -14.16
C VAL A 91 -5.84 -14.20 -14.62
N GLU A 92 -5.69 -14.44 -15.91
CA GLU A 92 -5.36 -15.76 -16.46
C GLU A 92 -3.96 -16.23 -16.05
N ASP A 93 -2.97 -15.34 -16.05
CA ASP A 93 -1.62 -15.62 -15.56
C ASP A 93 -1.62 -15.99 -14.08
N TYR A 94 -2.32 -15.19 -13.27
CA TYR A 94 -2.54 -15.48 -11.86
C TYR A 94 -3.16 -16.88 -11.65
N ASN A 95 -4.26 -17.16 -12.37
CA ASN A 95 -4.94 -18.44 -12.28
C ASN A 95 -4.06 -19.62 -12.70
N ARG A 96 -3.17 -19.42 -13.69
CA ARG A 96 -2.17 -20.40 -14.09
C ARG A 96 -1.18 -20.67 -12.95
N ARG A 97 -0.66 -19.62 -12.32
CA ARG A 97 0.27 -19.74 -11.18
C ARG A 97 -0.36 -20.42 -9.97
N VAL A 98 -1.63 -20.14 -9.67
CA VAL A 98 -2.40 -20.85 -8.63
C VAL A 98 -2.52 -22.34 -8.94
N LYS A 99 -2.81 -22.71 -10.20
CA LYS A 99 -2.87 -24.11 -10.60
C LYS A 99 -1.51 -24.80 -10.46
N LEU A 100 -0.42 -24.15 -10.87
CA LEU A 100 0.93 -24.67 -10.72
C LEU A 100 1.32 -24.87 -9.24
N ASP A 101 0.94 -23.94 -8.36
CA ASP A 101 1.21 -24.06 -6.93
C ASP A 101 0.49 -25.25 -6.31
N ARG A 102 -0.74 -25.54 -6.72
CA ARG A 102 -1.51 -26.73 -6.28
C ARG A 102 -0.88 -28.06 -6.68
N LEU A 103 -0.08 -28.08 -7.73
CA LEU A 103 0.62 -29.28 -8.19
C LEU A 103 1.94 -29.52 -7.44
N ARG A 104 2.38 -28.57 -6.61
CA ARG A 104 3.60 -28.72 -5.84
C ARG A 104 3.40 -29.78 -4.75
N PRO A 105 4.37 -30.70 -4.55
CA PRO A 105 4.33 -31.62 -3.43
C PRO A 105 4.24 -30.86 -2.12
N ALA A 106 3.24 -31.17 -1.30
CA ALA A 106 3.14 -30.63 0.05
C ALA A 106 4.25 -31.25 0.90
N ALA A 107 5.05 -30.40 1.55
CA ALA A 107 6.02 -30.83 2.53
C ALA A 107 5.37 -30.80 3.93
N GLY A 108 5.27 -31.96 4.56
CA GLY A 108 4.77 -32.11 5.94
C GLY A 108 3.36 -32.71 6.06
N PRO A 109 2.92 -33.02 7.29
CA PRO A 109 1.65 -33.71 7.55
C PRO A 109 0.41 -32.81 7.41
N GLN A 110 0.58 -31.50 7.30
CA GLN A 110 -0.52 -30.54 7.16
C GLN A 110 -0.70 -30.14 5.70
N MET A 111 -1.96 -30.12 5.24
CA MET A 111 -2.32 -29.57 3.93
C MET A 111 -1.98 -28.07 3.90
N PRO A 112 -1.18 -27.60 2.93
CA PRO A 112 -0.89 -26.18 2.82
C PRO A 112 -2.19 -25.40 2.53
N PRO A 113 -2.29 -24.13 2.96
CA PRO A 113 -3.40 -23.28 2.55
C PRO A 113 -3.46 -23.21 1.01
N ILE A 114 -4.61 -22.91 0.44
CA ILE A 114 -4.78 -22.84 -1.03
C ILE A 114 -5.18 -21.42 -1.42
N ALA A 115 -4.58 -20.90 -2.48
CA ALA A 115 -5.00 -19.65 -3.11
C ALA A 115 -6.26 -19.88 -3.98
N LYS A 116 -7.20 -18.92 -3.93
CA LYS A 116 -8.43 -18.99 -4.73
C LYS A 116 -8.12 -18.76 -6.20
N VAL A 117 -8.82 -19.46 -7.08
CA VAL A 117 -8.87 -19.08 -8.50
C VAL A 117 -9.86 -17.92 -8.60
N LEU A 118 -9.55 -16.93 -9.41
CA LEU A 118 -10.40 -15.75 -9.62
C LEU A 118 -11.24 -15.93 -10.88
N ASP A 119 -12.49 -15.48 -10.83
CA ASP A 119 -13.34 -15.40 -12.02
C ASP A 119 -12.90 -14.19 -12.87
N VAL A 120 -12.57 -14.48 -14.13
CA VAL A 120 -12.07 -13.49 -15.08
C VAL A 120 -13.18 -12.52 -15.48
N GLU A 121 -14.39 -13.02 -15.74
CA GLU A 121 -15.50 -12.18 -16.18
C GLU A 121 -16.01 -11.30 -15.05
N GLU A 122 -16.04 -11.81 -13.82
CA GLU A 122 -16.38 -11.02 -12.63
C GLU A 122 -15.43 -9.82 -12.46
N LEU A 123 -14.12 -10.05 -12.53
CA LEU A 123 -13.12 -8.99 -12.38
C LEU A 123 -13.13 -8.01 -13.54
N VAL A 124 -13.35 -8.48 -14.77
CA VAL A 124 -13.51 -7.61 -15.95
C VAL A 124 -14.76 -6.73 -15.80
N ALA A 125 -15.87 -7.27 -15.29
CA ALA A 125 -17.08 -6.50 -15.06
C ALA A 125 -16.85 -5.37 -14.02
N VAL A 126 -16.19 -5.70 -12.89
CA VAL A 126 -15.82 -4.72 -11.86
C VAL A 126 -14.88 -3.65 -12.43
N TRP A 127 -13.87 -4.04 -13.22
CA TRP A 127 -12.96 -3.12 -13.87
C TRP A 127 -13.68 -2.18 -14.85
N ARG A 128 -14.55 -2.70 -15.71
CA ARG A 128 -15.34 -1.89 -16.65
C ARG A 128 -16.18 -0.85 -15.92
N GLU A 129 -16.78 -1.21 -14.79
CA GLU A 129 -17.58 -0.27 -14.01
C GLU A 129 -16.72 0.84 -13.40
N HIS A 130 -15.57 0.49 -12.82
CA HIS A 130 -14.61 1.48 -12.33
C HIS A 130 -14.15 2.43 -13.45
N ARG A 131 -13.92 1.92 -14.66
CA ARG A 131 -13.54 2.74 -15.83
C ARG A 131 -14.63 3.72 -16.23
N ARG A 132 -15.89 3.27 -16.27
CA ARG A 132 -17.03 4.16 -16.56
C ARG A 132 -17.16 5.29 -15.54
N LEU A 133 -17.04 4.97 -14.26
CA LEU A 133 -17.11 5.95 -13.18
C LEU A 133 -15.95 6.96 -13.28
N ALA A 134 -14.72 6.49 -13.52
CA ALA A 134 -13.56 7.35 -13.69
C ALA A 134 -13.71 8.29 -14.89
N GLU A 135 -14.24 7.79 -16.01
CA GLU A 135 -14.50 8.59 -17.20
C GLU A 135 -15.63 9.61 -17.00
N ALA A 136 -16.69 9.26 -16.27
CA ALA A 136 -17.75 10.19 -15.91
C ALA A 136 -17.22 11.31 -15.02
N GLN A 137 -16.42 10.98 -14.00
CA GLN A 137 -15.77 11.97 -13.13
C GLN A 137 -14.80 12.88 -13.90
N ALA A 138 -14.03 12.34 -14.84
CA ALA A 138 -13.14 13.13 -15.68
C ALA A 138 -13.92 14.12 -16.56
N ARG A 139 -15.05 13.70 -17.13
CA ARG A 139 -15.95 14.58 -17.90
C ARG A 139 -16.49 15.71 -17.04
N LEU A 140 -17.04 15.41 -15.87
CA LEU A 140 -17.56 16.42 -14.94
C LEU A 140 -16.48 17.45 -14.56
N ARG A 141 -15.29 16.99 -14.17
CA ARG A 141 -14.16 17.89 -13.88
C ARG A 141 -13.80 18.77 -15.07
N SER A 142 -13.76 18.22 -16.28
CA SER A 142 -13.47 19.01 -17.49
C SER A 142 -14.55 20.06 -17.78
N GLU A 143 -15.82 19.76 -17.50
CA GLU A 143 -16.92 20.71 -17.65
C GLU A 143 -16.88 21.81 -16.59
N GLU A 144 -16.58 21.47 -15.34
CA GLU A 144 -16.38 22.42 -14.25
C GLU A 144 -15.21 23.36 -14.55
N GLU A 145 -14.08 22.81 -15.00
CA GLU A 145 -12.92 23.60 -15.42
C GLU A 145 -13.26 24.53 -16.59
N ARG A 146 -14.03 24.05 -17.58
CA ARG A 146 -14.49 24.88 -18.70
C ARG A 146 -15.37 26.02 -18.21
N ARG A 147 -16.37 25.73 -17.37
CA ARG A 147 -17.27 26.75 -16.80
C ARG A 147 -16.50 27.77 -15.96
N ALA A 148 -15.54 27.32 -15.15
CA ALA A 148 -14.69 28.20 -14.36
C ALA A 148 -13.83 29.13 -15.25
N ARG A 149 -13.30 28.62 -16.36
CA ARG A 149 -12.57 29.42 -17.35
C ARG A 149 -13.47 30.46 -18.03
N GLU A 150 -14.67 30.06 -18.44
CA GLU A 150 -15.66 30.95 -19.05
C GLU A 150 -16.09 32.06 -18.08
N GLN A 151 -16.37 31.72 -16.82
CA GLN A 151 -16.70 32.69 -15.79
C GLN A 151 -15.53 33.66 -15.53
N ALA A 152 -14.31 33.14 -15.38
CA ALA A 152 -13.14 33.98 -15.19
C ALA A 152 -12.89 34.93 -16.38
N GLU A 153 -13.18 34.48 -17.60
CA GLU A 153 -13.11 35.35 -18.78
C GLU A 153 -14.22 36.41 -18.79
N ALA A 154 -15.45 36.05 -18.43
CA ALA A 154 -16.56 36.98 -18.29
C ALA A 154 -16.27 38.06 -17.24
N ASP A 155 -15.76 37.66 -16.07
CA ASP A 155 -15.37 38.56 -14.97
C ASP A 155 -14.24 39.51 -15.42
N ARG A 156 -13.24 39.00 -16.15
CA ARG A 156 -12.18 39.83 -16.74
C ARG A 156 -12.75 40.85 -17.73
N ARG A 157 -13.64 40.43 -18.64
CA ARG A 157 -14.28 41.33 -19.62
C ARG A 157 -15.12 42.39 -18.92
N ALA A 158 -15.91 42.02 -17.90
CA ALA A 158 -16.69 42.94 -17.08
C ALA A 158 -15.80 43.97 -16.36
N ALA A 159 -14.68 43.54 -15.77
CA ALA A 159 -13.72 44.43 -15.11
C ALA A 159 -13.04 45.42 -16.08
N VAL A 160 -12.78 45.00 -17.33
CA VAL A 160 -12.28 45.90 -18.39
C VAL A 160 -13.35 46.93 -18.79
N TRP A 161 -14.60 46.49 -18.99
CA TRP A 161 -15.72 47.35 -19.34
C TRP A 161 -16.01 48.41 -18.26
N TRP A 162 -16.07 48.02 -16.98
CA TRP A 162 -16.28 48.93 -15.85
C TRP A 162 -15.17 49.99 -15.73
N ARG A 163 -13.89 49.60 -15.90
CA ARG A 163 -12.76 50.54 -15.91
C ARG A 163 -12.86 51.58 -17.03
N ARG A 164 -13.43 51.20 -18.18
CA ARG A 164 -13.65 52.12 -19.32
C ARG A 164 -14.74 53.14 -19.01
N ILE A 165 -15.84 52.71 -18.37
CA ILE A 165 -16.96 53.59 -17.99
C ILE A 165 -16.58 54.57 -16.87
N GLN A 166 -15.81 54.13 -15.87
CA GLN A 166 -15.37 55.02 -14.80
C GLN A 166 -14.40 56.12 -15.29
N ARG A 167 -13.65 55.88 -16.37
CA ARG A 167 -12.81 56.91 -17.00
C ARG A 167 -13.62 57.98 -17.74
N THR A 168 -14.81 57.64 -18.25
CA THR A 168 -15.65 58.58 -19.01
C THR A 168 -16.46 59.54 -18.12
N TYR A 169 -16.65 59.24 -16.83
CA TYR A 169 -17.45 60.05 -15.90
C TYR A 169 -16.64 60.97 -14.97
N ARG A 170 -15.31 61.00 -15.10
CA ARG A 170 -14.40 61.78 -14.22
C ARG A 170 -13.84 63.04 -14.90
N ARG A 171 -14.65 63.75 -15.69
CA ARG A 171 -14.29 64.98 -16.40
C ARG A 171 -15.34 66.04 -16.11
#